data_AF-A0A2I3RH83-F1
#
_entry.id   AF-A0A2I3RH83-F1
#
_cell.length_a   1.000
_cell.length_b   1.000
_cell.length_c   1.000
_cell.angle_alpha   90.00
_cell.angle_beta   90.00
_cell.angle_gamma   90.00
#
_symmetry.space_group_name_H-M   'P 1'
#
loop_
_entity.id
_entity.type
_entity.pdbx_description
1 polymer ?
#
loop_
_entity_poly.entity_id
_entity_poly.type
_entity_poly.pdbx_seq_one_letter_code
_entity_poly.pdbx_strand_id
1 'polypeptide(L)'
;MAEVEAPTAAETDMKQYQGSGGVAMDVERSRFPYCVVWTPIPVLTWFFPIIGHMGICTSTGVIRDFAGPYFVSEDNMAFGKPAKYWKLDPAQVYASGPNAWDTAVHDASEEYKHRMVGGPGRHQHSPGGDQGGGSPAAHPDQPFWCLQHNLCCDNCHSHVALALNLMRYNNSTNWNMVTLCFFCLLYGKYVSVGAFVKTWLPFILLLGIILTVSLVFNLR
;
A
#
# COMPACT_ATOMS: atom_id res chain seq x y z
N MET A 1 27.25 -14.59 -48.84
CA MET A 1 27.25 -13.54 -47.80
C MET A 1 25.82 -13.10 -47.59
N ALA A 2 25.24 -13.50 -46.45
CA ALA A 2 24.12 -12.86 -45.77
C ALA A 2 24.01 -13.59 -44.44
N GLU A 3 24.72 -13.05 -43.45
CA GLU A 3 24.67 -13.45 -42.05
C GLU A 3 23.38 -12.85 -41.47
N VAL A 4 22.51 -13.68 -40.89
CA VAL A 4 21.32 -13.23 -40.19
C VAL A 4 21.51 -13.63 -38.72
N GLU A 5 21.77 -12.62 -37.89
CA GLU A 5 21.94 -12.72 -36.45
C GLU A 5 20.67 -13.28 -35.76
N ALA A 6 20.92 -14.06 -34.71
CA ALA A 6 19.91 -14.62 -33.81
C ALA A 6 19.21 -13.54 -32.96
N PRO A 7 18.16 -13.93 -32.21
CA PRO A 7 18.44 -14.09 -30.78
C PRO A 7 17.92 -15.39 -30.19
N THR A 8 18.66 -15.80 -29.16
CA THR A 8 18.67 -17.08 -28.48
C THR A 8 17.58 -17.23 -27.42
N ALA A 9 17.10 -18.46 -27.32
CA ALA A 9 16.22 -19.08 -26.32
C ALA A 9 16.42 -18.60 -24.86
N ALA A 10 15.80 -17.49 -24.49
CA ALA A 10 15.51 -17.10 -23.10
C ALA A 10 13.99 -17.06 -22.84
N GLU A 11 13.26 -17.92 -23.54
CA GLU A 11 11.81 -18.04 -23.50
C GLU A 11 11.39 -19.13 -22.50
N THR A 12 11.76 -18.97 -21.23
CA THR A 12 11.21 -19.79 -20.13
C THR A 12 11.47 -19.08 -18.81
N ASP A 13 10.54 -18.23 -18.38
CA ASP A 13 9.93 -18.32 -17.04
C ASP A 13 8.97 -17.14 -16.82
N MET A 14 7.80 -17.18 -17.46
CA MET A 14 6.64 -16.44 -16.97
C MET A 14 5.44 -17.37 -17.05
N LYS A 15 5.19 -18.10 -15.96
CA LYS A 15 3.88 -18.71 -15.70
C LYS A 15 2.83 -17.62 -15.59
N GLN A 16 2.31 -17.23 -16.74
CA GLN A 16 1.09 -16.45 -16.91
C GLN A 16 -0.07 -17.25 -16.29
N TYR A 17 -0.41 -16.93 -15.05
CA TYR A 17 -1.60 -17.48 -14.39
C TYR A 17 -2.85 -16.87 -15.05
N GLN A 18 -3.33 -17.54 -16.10
CA GLN A 18 -4.60 -17.24 -16.75
C GLN A 18 -5.75 -17.64 -15.83
N GLY A 19 -6.38 -16.65 -15.21
CA GLY A 19 -7.72 -16.73 -14.63
C GLY A 19 -8.63 -15.78 -15.40
N SER A 20 -9.76 -16.30 -15.87
CA SER A 20 -10.73 -15.67 -16.77
C SER A 20 -10.96 -14.17 -16.57
N GLY A 21 -10.84 -13.40 -17.66
CA GLY A 21 -11.38 -12.04 -17.80
C GLY A 21 -10.66 -10.89 -17.09
N GLY A 22 -9.58 -11.15 -16.35
CA GLY A 22 -8.86 -10.12 -15.61
C GLY A 22 -7.73 -9.45 -16.41
N VAL A 23 -7.55 -8.14 -16.23
CA VAL A 23 -6.36 -7.39 -16.67
C VAL A 23 -5.10 -8.13 -16.19
N ALA A 24 -4.13 -8.35 -17.08
CA ALA A 24 -2.89 -9.04 -16.73
C ALA A 24 -2.09 -8.23 -15.70
N MET A 25 -1.50 -8.91 -14.71
CA MET A 25 -0.58 -8.28 -13.77
C MET A 25 0.69 -7.86 -14.50
N ASP A 26 1.07 -6.59 -14.39
CA ASP A 26 2.29 -6.04 -15.00
C ASP A 26 3.14 -5.40 -13.90
N VAL A 27 4.14 -6.16 -13.44
CA VAL A 27 5.03 -5.75 -12.36
C VAL A 27 5.96 -4.61 -12.80
N GLU A 28 6.31 -4.54 -14.08
CA GLU A 28 7.21 -3.51 -14.60
C GLU A 28 6.54 -2.13 -14.60
N ARG A 29 5.25 -2.10 -14.98
CA ARG A 29 4.41 -0.90 -14.98
C ARG A 29 3.69 -0.65 -13.65
N SER A 30 4.03 -1.39 -12.60
CA SER A 30 3.40 -1.29 -11.27
C SER A 30 1.87 -1.44 -11.32
N ARG A 31 1.35 -2.36 -12.14
CA ARG A 31 -0.08 -2.65 -12.26
C ARG A 31 -0.43 -3.95 -11.55
N PHE A 32 -1.19 -3.82 -10.46
CA PHE A 32 -1.56 -4.93 -9.59
C PHE A 32 -3.09 -5.01 -9.42
N PRO A 33 -3.84 -5.47 -10.43
CA PRO A 33 -5.30 -5.52 -10.36
C PRO A 33 -5.79 -6.36 -9.18
N TYR A 34 -6.72 -5.78 -8.40
CA TYR A 34 -7.32 -6.39 -7.20
C TYR A 34 -6.29 -6.76 -6.11
N CYS A 35 -5.20 -6.00 -5.98
CA CYS A 35 -4.17 -6.27 -4.98
C CYS A 35 -4.12 -5.21 -3.88
N VAL A 36 -3.72 -5.64 -2.68
CA VAL A 36 -3.06 -4.77 -1.71
C VAL A 36 -1.57 -4.83 -1.95
N VAL A 37 -0.91 -3.68 -2.05
CA VAL A 37 0.53 -3.58 -2.25
C VAL A 37 1.22 -3.09 -0.99
N TRP A 38 2.47 -3.48 -0.81
CA TRP A 38 3.28 -3.12 0.35
C TRP A 38 4.71 -2.74 -0.06
N THR A 39 5.22 -1.66 0.53
CA THR A 39 6.57 -1.13 0.29
C THR A 39 7.33 -0.94 1.61
N PRO A 40 8.60 -1.34 1.71
CA PRO A 40 9.41 -1.12 2.91
C PRO A 40 9.67 0.38 3.10
N ILE A 41 9.57 0.84 4.34
CA ILE A 41 9.84 2.23 4.72
C ILE A 41 11.32 2.32 5.10
N PRO A 42 12.10 3.20 4.45
CA PRO A 42 13.52 3.35 4.73
C PRO A 42 13.79 3.58 6.23
N VAL A 43 14.85 2.97 6.75
CA VAL A 43 15.28 3.03 8.16
C VAL A 43 14.33 2.32 9.13
N LEU A 44 13.02 2.50 9.04
CA LEU A 44 12.05 1.85 9.94
C LEU A 44 11.99 0.34 9.72
N THR A 45 11.87 -0.09 8.46
CA THR A 45 11.81 -1.51 8.11
C THR A 45 13.12 -2.25 8.42
N TRP A 46 14.22 -1.52 8.68
CA TRP A 46 15.49 -2.14 9.09
C TRP A 46 15.43 -2.74 10.49
N PHE A 47 14.57 -2.21 11.37
CA PHE A 47 14.35 -2.76 12.71
C PHE A 47 13.10 -3.65 12.75
N PHE A 48 12.10 -3.31 11.95
CA PHE A 48 10.82 -4.02 11.90
C PHE A 48 10.47 -4.37 10.45
N PRO A 49 10.98 -5.49 9.90
CA PRO A 49 10.81 -5.86 8.48
C PRO A 49 9.35 -6.10 8.06
N ILE A 50 8.46 -6.16 9.04
CA ILE A 50 7.01 -6.37 8.89
C ILE A 50 6.28 -5.03 8.68
N ILE A 51 6.82 -3.93 9.22
CA ILE A 51 6.22 -2.61 9.13
C ILE A 51 6.64 -1.97 7.81
N GLY A 52 5.65 -1.54 7.03
CA GLY A 52 5.87 -0.84 5.78
C GLY A 52 4.61 -0.13 5.31
N HIS A 53 4.67 0.52 4.18
CA HIS A 53 3.59 1.33 3.62
C HIS A 53 2.66 0.47 2.77
N MET A 54 1.34 0.63 2.92
CA MET A 54 0.34 -0.13 2.18
C MET A 54 -0.48 0.75 1.25
N GLY A 55 -0.86 0.19 0.10
CA GLY A 55 -1.82 0.78 -0.83
C GLY A 55 -2.81 -0.28 -1.32
N ILE A 56 -3.97 0.16 -1.81
CA ILE A 56 -4.96 -0.72 -2.44
C ILE A 56 -5.07 -0.39 -3.92
N CYS A 57 -5.20 -1.42 -4.75
CA CYS A 57 -5.25 -1.25 -6.20
C CYS A 57 -6.68 -1.39 -6.71
N THR A 58 -7.01 -0.62 -7.75
CA THR A 58 -8.27 -0.76 -8.50
C THR A 58 -8.30 -2.06 -9.32
N SER A 59 -9.44 -2.35 -9.94
CA SER A 59 -9.65 -3.46 -10.88
C SER A 59 -8.70 -3.41 -12.09
N THR A 60 -8.26 -2.21 -12.47
CA THR A 60 -7.30 -1.97 -13.56
C THR A 60 -5.84 -2.03 -13.10
N GLY A 61 -5.60 -2.19 -11.80
CA GLY A 61 -4.28 -2.28 -11.21
C GLY A 61 -3.60 -0.96 -10.90
N VAL A 62 -4.30 0.17 -11.04
CA VAL A 62 -3.82 1.48 -10.54
C VAL A 62 -3.74 1.43 -9.03
N ILE A 63 -2.56 1.75 -8.49
CA ILE A 63 -2.29 1.82 -7.06
C ILE A 63 -2.90 3.12 -6.51
N ARG A 64 -3.67 3.00 -5.43
CA ARG A 64 -4.12 4.11 -4.60
C ARG A 64 -3.43 3.99 -3.24
N ASP A 65 -2.43 4.82 -3.02
CA ASP A 65 -1.72 4.91 -1.74
C ASP A 65 -1.79 6.33 -1.18
N PHE A 66 -1.93 6.41 0.15
CA PHE A 66 -1.95 7.69 0.84
C PHE A 66 -0.53 8.12 1.16
N ALA A 67 0.06 8.96 0.31
CA ALA A 67 1.46 9.36 0.39
C ALA A 67 1.73 10.60 1.26
N GLY A 68 0.69 11.24 1.79
CA GLY A 68 0.79 12.43 2.64
C GLY A 68 -0.55 13.14 2.80
N PRO A 69 -0.67 14.12 3.72
CA PRO A 69 -1.85 14.96 3.82
C PRO A 69 -2.14 15.56 2.45
N TYR A 70 -3.37 15.37 1.97
CA TYR A 70 -3.89 15.88 0.69
C TYR A 70 -3.33 15.25 -0.59
N PHE A 71 -2.52 14.18 -0.53
CA PHE A 71 -1.97 13.52 -1.73
C PHE A 71 -2.15 12.01 -1.70
N VAL A 72 -3.07 11.52 -2.53
CA VAL A 72 -3.14 10.12 -2.93
C VAL A 72 -2.32 9.99 -4.20
N SER A 73 -1.19 9.29 -4.14
CA SER A 73 -0.39 9.07 -5.33
C SER A 73 -1.08 8.04 -6.22
N GLU A 74 -1.01 8.27 -7.53
CA GLU A 74 -1.40 7.29 -8.53
C GLU A 74 -0.11 6.67 -9.08
N ASP A 75 -0.03 5.33 -9.05
CA ASP A 75 1.04 4.50 -9.63
C ASP A 75 2.43 4.54 -8.99
N ASN A 76 2.75 5.55 -8.20
CA ASN A 76 4.03 5.67 -7.51
C ASN A 76 3.81 5.66 -6.00
N MET A 77 4.15 4.54 -5.33
CA MET A 77 4.04 4.49 -3.88
C MET A 77 4.99 5.48 -3.20
N ALA A 78 4.56 6.06 -2.07
CA ALA A 78 5.28 7.11 -1.32
C ALA A 78 6.75 6.79 -0.98
N PHE A 79 7.08 5.50 -0.84
CA PHE A 79 8.41 5.02 -0.43
C PHE A 79 9.12 4.19 -1.53
N GLY A 80 8.67 4.31 -2.78
CA GLY A 80 9.21 3.58 -3.93
C GLY A 80 8.38 2.36 -4.33
N LYS A 81 8.81 1.64 -5.37
CA LYS A 81 8.04 0.54 -5.99
C LYS A 81 7.56 -0.50 -4.96
N PRO A 82 6.35 -1.08 -5.13
CA PRO A 82 5.87 -2.19 -4.32
C PRO A 82 6.92 -3.29 -4.18
N ALA A 83 7.22 -3.71 -2.96
CA ALA A 83 8.08 -4.86 -2.70
C ALA A 83 7.27 -6.15 -2.60
N LYS A 84 6.01 -6.05 -2.13
CA LYS A 84 5.06 -7.15 -2.06
C LYS A 84 3.70 -6.75 -2.63
N TYR A 85 2.96 -7.75 -3.06
CA TYR A 85 1.55 -7.66 -3.39
C TYR A 85 0.79 -8.84 -2.77
N TRP A 86 -0.41 -8.58 -2.28
CA TRP A 86 -1.37 -9.57 -1.83
C TRP A 86 -2.59 -9.47 -2.75
N LYS A 87 -2.76 -10.47 -3.62
CA LYS A 87 -3.89 -10.52 -4.55
C LYS A 87 -5.15 -10.97 -3.80
N LEU A 88 -6.18 -10.14 -3.87
CA LEU A 88 -7.49 -10.38 -3.31
C LEU A 88 -8.42 -10.93 -4.38
N ASP A 89 -9.43 -11.66 -3.94
CA ASP A 89 -10.41 -12.28 -4.82
C ASP A 89 -11.65 -11.38 -4.92
N PRO A 90 -11.93 -10.77 -6.10
CA PRO A 90 -13.09 -9.90 -6.25
C PRO A 90 -14.42 -10.64 -6.02
N ALA A 91 -14.46 -11.98 -6.10
CA ALA A 91 -15.65 -12.76 -5.75
C ALA A 91 -16.00 -12.70 -4.26
N GLN A 92 -15.07 -12.26 -3.40
CA GLN A 92 -15.29 -12.07 -1.97
C GLN A 92 -15.80 -10.66 -1.61
N VAL A 93 -16.18 -9.85 -2.60
CA VAL A 93 -16.85 -8.56 -2.39
C VAL A 93 -18.35 -8.78 -2.20
N TYR A 94 -18.87 -8.36 -1.04
CA TYR A 94 -20.29 -8.48 -0.70
C TYR A 94 -21.05 -7.15 -0.78
N ALA A 95 -20.37 -6.06 -1.16
CA ALA A 95 -21.03 -4.81 -1.44
C ALA A 95 -21.87 -4.89 -2.74
N SER A 96 -23.06 -4.31 -2.70
CA SER A 96 -24.01 -4.33 -3.81
C SER A 96 -23.63 -3.31 -4.87
N GLY A 97 -23.65 -3.71 -6.15
CA GLY A 97 -23.54 -2.81 -7.30
C GLY A 97 -22.49 -3.24 -8.33
N PRO A 98 -22.62 -2.77 -9.58
CA PRO A 98 -21.55 -2.94 -10.57
C PRO A 98 -20.29 -2.20 -10.09
N ASN A 99 -19.12 -2.80 -10.28
CA ASN A 99 -17.82 -2.22 -9.90
C ASN A 99 -17.66 -1.89 -8.41
N ALA A 100 -18.37 -2.61 -7.52
CA ALA A 100 -18.33 -2.39 -6.07
C ALA A 100 -16.92 -2.29 -5.47
N TRP A 101 -15.94 -3.02 -6.04
CA TRP A 101 -14.53 -2.90 -5.68
C TRP A 101 -13.97 -1.49 -5.91
N ASP A 102 -14.06 -0.98 -7.14
CA ASP A 102 -13.48 0.31 -7.51
C ASP A 102 -14.19 1.46 -6.83
N THR A 103 -15.51 1.36 -6.69
CA THR A 103 -16.31 2.33 -5.93
C THR A 103 -15.83 2.41 -4.49
N ALA A 104 -15.65 1.27 -3.81
CA ALA A 104 -15.16 1.28 -2.43
C ALA A 104 -13.73 1.79 -2.29
N VAL A 105 -12.84 1.50 -3.26
CA VAL A 105 -11.48 2.06 -3.30
C VAL A 105 -11.52 3.58 -3.49
N HIS A 106 -12.40 4.07 -4.37
CA HIS A 106 -12.61 5.49 -4.61
C HIS A 106 -13.19 6.18 -3.38
N ASP A 107 -14.28 5.68 -2.82
CA ASP A 107 -14.96 6.22 -1.65
C ASP A 107 -14.04 6.28 -0.43
N ALA A 108 -13.23 5.23 -0.20
CA ALA A 108 -12.22 5.25 0.85
C ALA A 108 -11.18 6.35 0.62
N SER A 109 -10.78 6.57 -0.63
CA SER A 109 -9.84 7.63 -0.99
C SER A 109 -10.43 9.02 -0.78
N GLU A 110 -11.69 9.23 -1.16
CA GLU A 110 -12.39 10.50 -0.93
C GLU A 110 -12.62 10.77 0.56
N GLU A 111 -13.07 9.76 1.32
CA GLU A 111 -13.24 9.88 2.77
C GLU A 111 -11.91 10.26 3.45
N TYR A 112 -10.79 9.65 3.06
CA TYR A 112 -9.47 9.99 3.61
C TYR A 112 -8.95 11.36 3.16
N LYS A 113 -9.31 11.82 1.96
CA LYS A 113 -9.06 13.20 1.54
C LYS A 113 -9.88 14.19 2.37
N HIS A 114 -11.14 13.88 2.64
CA HIS A 114 -12.10 14.76 3.34
C HIS A 114 -11.89 14.81 4.86
N ARG A 115 -11.50 13.69 5.50
CA ARG A 115 -11.20 13.64 6.95
C ARG A 115 -10.07 14.57 7.38
N MET A 116 -9.21 14.98 6.45
CA MET A 116 -8.13 15.94 6.71
C MET A 116 -8.56 17.41 6.45
N VAL A 117 -9.71 17.66 5.80
CA VAL A 117 -10.28 19.01 5.58
C VAL A 117 -11.18 19.45 6.75
N GLY A 118 -11.71 18.49 7.52
CA GLY A 118 -12.46 18.76 8.75
C GLY A 118 -11.59 18.61 10.00
N GLY A 119 -11.06 19.71 10.51
CA GLY A 119 -10.57 19.78 11.90
C GLY A 119 -11.65 19.34 12.90
N PRO A 120 -11.29 19.02 14.16
CA PRO A 120 -12.20 18.36 15.08
C PRO A 120 -13.41 19.23 15.39
N GLY A 121 -14.59 18.73 15.03
CA GLY A 121 -15.86 19.22 15.54
C GLY A 121 -16.87 19.55 14.45
N ARG A 122 -17.92 18.75 14.36
CA ARG A 122 -19.28 19.30 14.42
C ARG A 122 -20.29 18.26 14.87
N HIS A 123 -20.75 18.44 16.10
CA HIS A 123 -22.14 18.22 16.42
C HIS A 123 -23.02 18.95 15.39
N GLN A 124 -24.12 18.28 15.04
CA GLN A 124 -25.15 18.75 14.13
C GLN A 124 -25.67 20.15 14.51
N HIS A 125 -25.63 21.09 13.57
CA HIS A 125 -26.72 22.06 13.35
C HIS A 125 -26.56 22.79 12.01
N SER A 126 -27.62 22.76 11.20
CA SER A 126 -27.87 23.56 9.98
C SER A 126 -28.72 24.80 10.32
N PRO A 127 -28.99 25.75 9.39
CA PRO A 127 -28.18 26.28 8.30
C PRO A 127 -28.15 27.84 8.29
N GLY A 128 -27.12 28.43 7.69
CA GLY A 128 -27.07 29.88 7.40
C GLY A 128 -25.90 30.17 6.48
N GLY A 129 -26.19 30.71 5.29
CA GLY A 129 -25.24 30.83 4.19
C GLY A 129 -24.19 31.93 4.37
N ASP A 130 -23.06 31.75 3.68
CA ASP A 130 -22.47 32.80 2.85
C ASP A 130 -21.51 32.18 1.83
N GLN A 131 -21.40 32.83 0.67
CA GLN A 131 -20.58 32.42 -0.46
C GLN A 131 -19.15 32.90 -0.25
N GLY A 132 -18.16 32.04 -0.48
CA GLY A 132 -16.75 32.43 -0.42
C GLY A 132 -15.84 31.30 -0.87
N GLY A 133 -15.47 31.31 -2.14
CA GLY A 133 -14.42 30.45 -2.68
C GLY A 133 -13.06 30.82 -2.08
N GLY A 134 -12.36 29.83 -1.55
CA GLY A 134 -10.99 29.94 -1.08
C GLY A 134 -10.44 28.56 -0.74
N SER A 135 -9.53 28.05 -1.57
CA SER A 135 -8.71 26.89 -1.23
C SER A 135 -7.87 27.20 0.02
N PRO A 136 -7.86 26.36 1.07
CA PRO A 136 -6.91 26.54 2.15
C PRO A 136 -5.55 26.00 1.68
N ALA A 137 -4.63 26.92 1.44
CA ALA A 137 -3.21 26.60 1.33
C ALA A 137 -2.76 25.87 2.60
N ALA A 138 -1.93 24.84 2.42
CA ALA A 138 -1.32 24.07 3.48
C ALA A 138 -0.64 25.00 4.52
N HIS A 139 -1.03 24.85 5.79
CA HIS A 139 -0.40 25.55 6.91
C HIS A 139 1.05 25.07 7.08
N PRO A 140 2.06 25.97 7.24
CA PRO A 140 3.48 25.59 7.29
C PRO A 140 3.96 24.97 8.61
N ASP A 141 3.10 24.85 9.63
CA ASP A 141 3.54 24.64 11.01
C ASP A 141 3.29 23.23 11.57
N GLN A 142 3.07 22.23 10.71
CA GLN A 142 2.91 20.84 11.18
C GLN A 142 4.30 20.22 11.47
N PRO A 143 4.57 19.75 12.71
CA PRO A 143 5.84 19.09 13.02
C PRO A 143 6.06 17.88 12.11
N PHE A 144 7.24 17.75 11.52
CA PHE A 144 7.61 16.59 10.68
C PHE A 144 7.36 15.23 11.38
N TRP A 145 7.45 15.20 12.72
CA TRP A 145 7.13 14.04 13.54
C TRP A 145 5.62 13.70 13.61
N CYS A 146 4.73 14.69 13.60
CA CYS A 146 3.27 14.47 13.51
C CYS A 146 2.86 13.99 12.12
N LEU A 147 3.58 14.42 11.07
CA LEU A 147 3.41 13.95 9.70
C LEU A 147 3.79 12.46 9.57
N GLN A 148 4.91 12.05 10.18
CA GLN A 148 5.45 10.68 10.09
C GLN A 148 4.62 9.65 10.87
N HIS A 149 4.11 10.00 12.05
CA HIS A 149 3.23 9.12 12.85
C HIS A 149 1.89 8.86 12.15
N ASN A 150 1.34 9.90 11.51
CA ASN A 150 0.09 9.77 10.77
C ASN A 150 0.31 8.92 9.51
N LEU A 151 1.40 9.17 8.75
CA LEU A 151 1.70 8.54 7.44
C LEU A 151 2.01 7.04 7.46
N CYS A 152 2.70 6.57 8.50
CA CYS A 152 3.29 5.24 8.51
C CYS A 152 2.42 4.20 9.23
N CYS A 153 1.82 4.59 10.36
CA CYS A 153 1.17 3.65 11.28
C CYS A 153 -0.34 3.84 11.41
N ASP A 154 -0.91 4.97 10.96
CA ASP A 154 -2.34 5.25 11.20
C ASP A 154 -3.19 5.54 9.94
N ASN A 155 -2.67 6.19 8.90
CA ASN A 155 -3.50 6.63 7.78
C ASN A 155 -3.55 5.68 6.57
N CYS A 156 -2.43 5.11 6.12
CA CYS A 156 -2.40 4.28 4.90
C CYS A 156 -3.02 2.90 5.13
N HIS A 157 -2.73 2.27 6.26
CA HIS A 157 -3.32 0.99 6.62
C HIS A 157 -4.81 1.14 6.94
N SER A 158 -5.22 2.23 7.60
CA SER A 158 -6.65 2.48 7.84
C SER A 158 -7.39 2.86 6.56
N HIS A 159 -6.75 3.52 5.59
CA HIS A 159 -7.32 3.76 4.25
C HIS A 159 -7.62 2.44 3.53
N VAL A 160 -6.65 1.53 3.50
CA VAL A 160 -6.85 0.19 2.93
C VAL A 160 -7.92 -0.57 3.72
N ALA A 161 -7.93 -0.48 5.05
CA ALA A 161 -8.91 -1.16 5.89
C ALA A 161 -10.32 -0.63 5.65
N LEU A 162 -10.47 0.69 5.52
CA LEU A 162 -11.72 1.34 5.17
C LEU A 162 -12.22 0.85 3.80
N ALA A 163 -11.36 0.81 2.79
CA ALA A 163 -11.74 0.28 1.49
C ALA A 163 -12.28 -1.15 1.58
N LEU A 164 -11.58 -2.04 2.31
CA LEU A 164 -12.03 -3.42 2.52
C LEU A 164 -13.36 -3.51 3.29
N ASN A 165 -13.57 -2.63 4.27
CA ASN A 165 -14.80 -2.55 5.04
C ASN A 165 -15.98 -2.05 4.18
N LEU A 166 -15.76 -1.02 3.36
CA LEU A 166 -16.77 -0.47 2.44
C LEU A 166 -17.22 -1.51 1.41
N MET A 167 -16.29 -2.28 0.85
CA MET A 167 -16.62 -3.37 -0.08
C MET A 167 -17.12 -4.66 0.62
N ARG A 168 -17.18 -4.67 1.96
CA ARG A 168 -17.52 -5.84 2.78
C ARG A 168 -16.72 -7.07 2.40
N TYR A 169 -15.42 -6.91 2.22
CA TYR A 169 -14.54 -7.97 1.75
C TYR A 169 -14.56 -9.16 2.73
N ASN A 170 -14.75 -10.37 2.20
CA ASN A 170 -14.93 -11.61 2.96
C ASN A 170 -16.09 -11.54 3.98
N ASN A 171 -17.17 -10.83 3.60
CA ASN A 171 -18.35 -10.58 4.43
C ASN A 171 -18.02 -9.95 5.81
N SER A 172 -16.91 -9.21 5.90
CA SER A 172 -16.47 -8.55 7.13
C SER A 172 -16.40 -7.03 6.95
N THR A 173 -16.73 -6.30 8.01
CA THR A 173 -16.58 -4.84 8.13
C THR A 173 -15.64 -4.45 9.29
N ASN A 174 -14.86 -5.40 9.79
CA ASN A 174 -13.95 -5.22 10.92
C ASN A 174 -12.48 -5.33 10.52
N TRP A 175 -12.16 -5.03 9.25
CA TRP A 175 -10.78 -4.90 8.80
C TRP A 175 -10.13 -3.72 9.55
N ASN A 176 -8.93 -3.96 10.06
CA ASN A 176 -8.11 -2.98 10.76
C ASN A 176 -6.65 -3.13 10.34
N MET A 177 -5.81 -2.21 10.80
CA MET A 177 -4.41 -2.13 10.40
C MET A 177 -3.59 -3.36 10.81
N VAL A 178 -3.88 -3.95 11.98
CA VAL A 178 -3.19 -5.14 12.49
C VAL A 178 -3.55 -6.36 11.63
N THR A 179 -4.84 -6.55 11.35
CA THR A 179 -5.32 -7.62 10.48
C THR A 179 -4.69 -7.50 9.09
N LEU A 180 -4.66 -6.30 8.50
CA LEU A 180 -4.03 -6.07 7.20
C LEU A 180 -2.55 -6.39 7.19
N CYS A 181 -1.81 -5.93 8.20
CA CYS A 181 -0.39 -6.18 8.32
C CYS A 181 -0.12 -7.70 8.44
N PHE A 182 -0.90 -8.40 9.26
CA PHE A 182 -0.80 -9.85 9.43
C PHE A 182 -1.10 -10.62 8.13
N PHE A 183 -2.21 -10.28 7.44
CA PHE A 183 -2.56 -10.95 6.19
C PHE A 183 -1.58 -10.64 5.06
N CYS A 184 -1.07 -9.40 4.96
CA CYS A 184 -0.05 -9.07 3.97
C CYS A 184 1.30 -9.72 4.26
N LEU A 185 1.62 -9.97 5.53
CA LEU A 185 2.81 -10.73 5.89
C LEU A 185 2.71 -12.20 5.47
N LEU A 186 1.55 -12.85 5.70
CA LEU A 186 1.37 -14.27 5.42
C LEU A 186 1.03 -14.58 3.95
N TYR A 187 0.20 -13.74 3.33
CA TYR A 187 -0.32 -13.96 1.97
C TYR A 187 0.33 -13.05 0.92
N GLY A 188 1.18 -12.10 1.33
CA GLY A 188 1.91 -11.24 0.42
C GLY A 188 3.02 -11.99 -0.32
N LYS A 189 3.05 -11.84 -1.64
CA LYS A 189 4.12 -12.32 -2.51
C LYS A 189 5.07 -11.19 -2.85
N TYR A 190 6.38 -11.47 -2.85
CA TYR A 190 7.36 -10.50 -3.31
C TYR A 190 7.26 -10.31 -4.82
N VAL A 191 7.44 -9.07 -5.28
CA VAL A 191 7.49 -8.75 -6.72
C VAL A 191 8.71 -9.35 -7.40
N SER A 192 9.80 -9.55 -6.66
CA SER A 192 11.05 -10.13 -7.15
C SER A 192 11.92 -10.62 -5.99
N VAL A 193 12.91 -11.48 -6.30
CA VAL A 193 13.95 -11.90 -5.34
C VAL A 193 14.76 -10.68 -4.87
N GLY A 194 15.00 -9.70 -5.74
CA GLY A 194 15.66 -8.45 -5.36
C GLY A 194 14.88 -7.66 -4.31
N ALA A 195 13.56 -7.61 -4.43
CA ALA A 195 12.70 -6.97 -3.42
C ALA A 195 12.74 -7.71 -2.08
N PHE A 196 12.78 -9.05 -2.10
CA PHE A 196 12.98 -9.87 -0.89
C PHE A 196 14.31 -9.51 -0.21
N VAL A 197 15.43 -9.60 -0.93
CA VAL A 197 16.76 -9.32 -0.37
C VAL A 197 16.84 -7.89 0.17
N LYS A 198 16.37 -6.90 -0.59
CA LYS A 198 16.38 -5.49 -0.16
C LYS A 198 15.57 -5.24 1.11
N THR A 199 14.51 -6.03 1.35
CA THR A 199 13.66 -5.92 2.54
C THR A 199 14.35 -6.51 3.77
N TRP A 200 14.96 -7.69 3.67
CA TRP A 200 15.50 -8.42 4.83
C TRP A 200 16.98 -8.15 5.13
N LEU A 201 17.78 -7.83 4.11
CA LEU A 201 19.22 -7.68 4.25
C LEU A 201 19.62 -6.66 5.33
N PRO A 202 19.02 -5.45 5.40
CA PRO A 202 19.39 -4.49 6.44
C PRO A 202 19.12 -5.02 7.87
N PHE A 203 17.98 -5.69 8.07
CA PHE A 203 17.61 -6.28 9.36
C PHE A 203 18.55 -7.42 9.77
N ILE A 204 18.89 -8.30 8.83
CA ILE A 204 19.83 -9.42 9.07
C ILE A 204 21.23 -8.89 9.42
N LEU A 205 21.72 -7.88 8.70
CA LEU A 205 23.03 -7.28 8.98
C LEU A 205 23.05 -6.61 10.37
N LEU A 206 22.00 -5.89 10.72
CA LEU A 206 21.86 -5.25 12.03
C LEU A 206 21.83 -6.29 13.17
N LEU A 207 21.05 -7.37 13.01
CA LEU A 207 21.05 -8.50 13.94
C LEU A 207 22.44 -9.14 14.07
N GLY A 208 23.15 -9.34 12.96
CA GLY A 208 24.51 -9.88 12.95
C GLY A 208 25.48 -9.02 13.74
N ILE A 209 25.42 -7.70 13.59
CA ILE A 209 26.24 -6.76 14.37
C ILE A 209 25.91 -6.84 15.86
N ILE A 210 24.62 -6.79 16.22
CA ILE A 210 24.18 -6.88 17.62
C ILE A 210 24.66 -8.18 18.25
N LEU A 211 24.43 -9.32 17.59
CA LEU A 211 24.85 -10.63 18.08
C LEU A 211 26.37 -10.72 18.25
N THR A 212 27.14 -10.20 17.29
CA THR A 212 28.60 -10.19 17.35
C THR A 212 29.10 -9.34 18.53
N VAL A 213 28.55 -8.14 18.70
CA VAL A 213 28.90 -7.24 19.80
C VAL A 213 28.53 -7.89 21.14
N SER A 214 27.31 -8.40 21.28
CA SER A 214 26.88 -9.13 22.48
C SER A 214 27.79 -10.30 22.79
N LEU A 215 28.17 -11.11 21.79
CA LEU A 215 29.06 -12.24 21.99
C LEU A 215 30.45 -11.79 22.47
N VAL A 216 31.03 -10.75 21.85
CA VAL A 216 32.34 -10.20 22.25
C VAL A 216 32.31 -9.66 23.69
N PHE A 217 31.21 -9.03 24.11
CA PHE A 217 31.07 -8.53 25.48
C PHE A 217 30.79 -9.64 26.51
N ASN A 218 30.10 -10.73 26.13
CA ASN A 218 29.83 -11.85 27.04
C ASN A 218 31.01 -12.85 27.15
N LEU A 219 31.93 -12.84 26.18
CA LEU A 219 33.14 -13.67 26.19
C LEU A 219 34.35 -12.97 26.84
N ARG A 220 34.18 -11.73 27.31
CA ARG A 220 35.16 -10.97 28.10
C ARG A 220 34.82 -11.06 29.58
#